data_AF-A0A845XF05-F1
#
_entry.id   AF-A0A845XF05-F1
#
_cell.length_a   1.000
_cell.length_b   1.000
_cell.length_c   1.000
_cell.angle_alpha   90.00
_cell.angle_beta   90.00
_cell.angle_gamma   90.00
#
_symmetry.space_group_name_H-M   'P 1'
#
loop_
_entity.id
_entity.type
_entity.pdbx_description
1 polymer ?
#
loop_
_entity_poly.entity_id
_entity_poly.type
_entity_poly.pdbx_seq_one_letter_code
_entity_poly.pdbx_strand_id
1 'polypeptide(L)'
;MQNNNYAPEQKQTLSEAAAEIQQLLKQLEQSNPNATDLEKTAFVNIAIPASTKQRLLSALESGGKEALRELLDNPYVNVGMAIVEGWQNP
;
A
#
# COMPACT_ATOMS: atom_id res chain seq x y z
N MET A 1 27.64 13.94 -8.57
CA MET A 1 26.82 12.78 -8.16
C MET A 1 25.59 13.35 -7.48
N GLN A 2 24.42 13.27 -8.13
CA GLN A 2 23.18 13.84 -7.61
C GLN A 2 22.71 12.96 -6.45
N ASN A 3 22.68 13.53 -5.25
CA ASN A 3 22.18 12.86 -4.05
C ASN A 3 20.68 12.61 -4.20
N ASN A 4 20.33 11.39 -4.59
CA ASN A 4 18.99 10.83 -4.43
C ASN A 4 18.75 10.64 -2.92
N ASN A 5 18.47 11.73 -2.20
CA ASN A 5 18.12 11.69 -0.79
C ASN A 5 16.68 11.18 -0.66
N TYR A 6 16.47 9.89 -0.92
CA TYR A 6 15.39 9.15 -0.27
C TYR A 6 15.69 9.21 1.21
N ALA A 7 15.06 10.14 1.94
CA ALA A 7 15.19 10.18 3.39
C ALA A 7 14.84 8.78 3.93
N PRO A 8 15.67 8.16 4.79
CA PRO A 8 15.39 6.84 5.35
C PRO A 8 14.00 6.77 5.99
N GLU A 9 13.54 7.91 6.52
CA GLU A 9 12.21 8.12 7.08
C GLU A 9 11.06 7.86 6.08
N GLN A 10 11.22 8.26 4.81
CA GLN A 10 10.22 8.03 3.75
C GLN A 10 10.16 6.55 3.33
N LYS A 11 11.32 5.88 3.26
CA LYS A 11 11.38 4.44 2.99
C LYS A 11 10.78 3.61 4.12
N GLN A 12 11.04 3.98 5.38
CA GLN A 12 10.40 3.36 6.54
C GLN A 12 8.89 3.55 6.50
N THR A 13 8.44 4.79 6.29
CA THR A 13 7.02 5.13 6.19
C THR A 13 6.30 4.32 5.10
N LEU A 14 6.92 4.15 3.93
CA LEU A 14 6.39 3.33 2.86
C LEU A 14 6.33 1.84 3.22
N SER A 15 7.39 1.32 3.82
CA SER A 15 7.49 -0.09 4.24
C SER A 15 6.45 -0.42 5.31
N GLU A 16 6.26 0.46 6.28
CA GLU A 16 5.24 0.33 7.32
C GLU A 16 3.83 0.33 6.72
N ALA A 17 3.53 1.28 5.84
CA ALA A 17 2.22 1.36 5.22
C ALA A 17 1.93 0.19 4.27
N ALA A 18 2.94 -0.28 3.51
CA ALA A 18 2.83 -1.47 2.68
C ALA A 18 2.58 -2.73 3.53
N ALA A 19 3.29 -2.87 4.66
CA ALA A 19 3.12 -3.97 5.58
C ALA A 19 1.71 -3.99 6.20
N GLU A 20 1.16 -2.83 6.57
CA GLU A 20 -0.22 -2.73 7.07
C GLU A 20 -1.24 -3.18 6.03
N ILE A 21 -1.14 -2.69 4.78
CA ILE A 21 -2.03 -3.13 3.70
C ILE A 21 -1.94 -4.64 3.51
N GLN A 22 -0.72 -5.17 3.47
CA GLN A 22 -0.49 -6.59 3.31
C GLN A 22 -1.06 -7.40 4.48
N GLN A 23 -0.96 -6.92 5.72
CA GLN A 23 -1.57 -7.57 6.87
C GLN A 23 -3.09 -7.58 6.77
N LEU A 24 -3.71 -6.46 6.40
CA LEU A 24 -5.15 -6.37 6.21
C LEU A 24 -5.63 -7.34 5.11
N LEU A 25 -4.93 -7.40 3.98
CA LEU A 25 -5.23 -8.33 2.90
C LEU A 25 -5.09 -9.79 3.35
N LYS A 26 -4.03 -10.13 4.10
CA LYS A 26 -3.85 -11.47 4.69
C LYS A 26 -5.01 -11.82 5.64
N GLN A 27 -5.45 -10.89 6.47
CA GLN A 27 -6.59 -11.11 7.37
C GLN A 27 -7.90 -11.35 6.59
N LEU A 28 -8.12 -10.59 5.52
CA LEU A 28 -9.28 -10.81 4.66
C LEU A 28 -9.20 -12.18 4.00
N GLU A 29 -8.06 -12.59 3.48
CA GLU A 29 -7.89 -13.91 2.85
C GLU A 29 -8.08 -15.08 3.83
N GLN A 30 -7.72 -14.90 5.10
CA GLN A 30 -8.03 -15.90 6.12
C GLN A 30 -9.54 -16.08 6.34
N SER A 31 -10.31 -15.00 6.24
CA SER A 31 -11.77 -15.04 6.42
C SER A 31 -12.52 -15.37 5.12
N ASN A 32 -12.01 -14.88 3.99
CA ASN A 32 -12.58 -14.99 2.66
C ASN A 32 -11.45 -15.13 1.61
N PRO A 33 -10.92 -16.34 1.39
CA PRO A 33 -9.83 -16.57 0.43
C PRO A 33 -10.25 -16.34 -1.02
N ASN A 34 -11.55 -16.33 -1.32
CA ASN A 34 -12.10 -16.04 -2.65
C ASN A 34 -12.50 -14.58 -2.82
N ALA A 35 -12.10 -13.69 -1.89
CA ALA A 35 -12.39 -12.27 -1.98
C ALA A 35 -11.84 -11.70 -3.30
N THR A 36 -12.72 -11.02 -4.04
CA THR A 36 -12.36 -10.34 -5.28
C THR A 36 -11.42 -9.15 -5.01
N ASP A 37 -10.70 -8.70 -6.03
CA ASP A 37 -9.83 -7.51 -5.92
C ASP A 37 -10.60 -6.28 -5.41
N LEU A 38 -11.86 -6.14 -5.83
CA LEU A 38 -12.76 -5.08 -5.35
C LEU A 38 -13.08 -5.21 -3.86
N GLU A 39 -13.39 -6.42 -3.37
CA GLU A 39 -13.65 -6.65 -1.95
C GLU A 39 -12.39 -6.42 -1.10
N LYS A 40 -11.24 -6.88 -1.59
CA LYS A 40 -9.93 -6.64 -0.99
C LYS A 40 -9.64 -5.14 -0.89
N THR A 41 -9.87 -4.41 -1.96
CA THR A 41 -9.69 -2.96 -2.02
C THR A 41 -10.64 -2.23 -1.08
N ALA A 42 -11.92 -2.59 -1.06
CA ALA A 42 -12.91 -2.00 -0.18
C ALA A 42 -12.60 -2.27 1.30
N PHE A 43 -12.22 -3.51 1.63
CA PHE A 43 -11.84 -3.88 2.99
C PHE A 43 -10.65 -3.07 3.50
N VAL A 44 -9.57 -2.98 2.70
CA VAL A 44 -8.41 -2.16 3.08
C VAL A 44 -8.80 -0.70 3.20
N ASN A 45 -9.60 -0.16 2.28
CA ASN A 45 -10.08 1.23 2.35
C ASN A 45 -10.83 1.56 3.66
N ILE A 46 -11.62 0.61 4.16
CA ILE A 46 -12.40 0.77 5.38
C ILE A 46 -11.54 0.54 6.63
N ALA A 47 -10.66 -0.48 6.59
CA ALA A 47 -9.89 -0.91 7.75
C ALA A 47 -8.60 -0.09 7.95
N ILE A 48 -8.04 0.49 6.88
CA ILE A 48 -6.79 1.23 6.97
C ILE A 48 -7.02 2.59 7.64
N PRO A 49 -6.19 2.98 8.62
CA PRO A 49 -6.31 4.27 9.24
C PRO A 49 -5.93 5.41 8.28
N ALA A 50 -6.59 6.55 8.41
CA ALA A 50 -6.35 7.74 7.58
C ALA A 50 -4.89 8.20 7.60
N SER A 51 -4.19 8.04 8.73
CA SER A 51 -2.78 8.36 8.88
C SER A 51 -1.89 7.49 7.97
N THR A 52 -2.18 6.19 7.86
CA THR A 52 -1.44 5.26 6.98
C THR A 52 -1.72 5.55 5.52
N LYS A 53 -2.97 5.86 5.17
CA LYS A 53 -3.32 6.35 3.83
C LYS A 53 -2.51 7.59 3.44
N GLN A 54 -2.44 8.60 4.30
CA GLN A 54 -1.65 9.81 4.03
C GLN A 54 -0.15 9.51 3.91
N ARG A 55 0.40 8.70 4.82
CA ARG A 55 1.81 8.27 4.78
C ARG A 55 2.17 7.59 3.47
N LEU A 56 1.31 6.68 3.01
CA LEU A 56 1.51 5.98 1.75
C LEU A 56 1.45 6.94 0.57
N LEU A 57 0.43 7.80 0.51
CA LEU A 57 0.29 8.81 -0.55
C LEU A 57 1.53 9.74 -0.62
N SER A 58 1.99 10.24 0.52
CA SER A 58 3.19 11.10 0.58
C SER A 58 4.47 10.37 0.14
N ALA A 59 4.63 9.10 0.50
CA ALA A 59 5.76 8.29 0.05
C ALA A 59 5.69 7.95 -1.46
N LEU A 60 4.48 7.79 -2.00
CA LEU A 60 4.24 7.53 -3.41
C LEU A 60 4.48 8.75 -4.29
N GLU A 61 4.07 9.95 -3.84
CA GLU A 61 4.34 11.21 -4.53
C GLU A 61 5.85 11.45 -4.73
N SER A 62 6.67 10.98 -3.78
CA SER A 62 8.14 11.05 -3.87
C SER A 62 8.77 9.97 -4.78
N GLY A 63 7.97 9.29 -5.62
CA GLY A 63 8.43 8.22 -6.50
C GLY A 63 8.45 6.83 -5.85
N GLY A 64 7.69 6.61 -4.77
CA GLY A 64 7.64 5.35 -4.03
C GLY A 64 6.83 4.22 -4.68
N LYS A 65 6.28 4.39 -5.90
CA LYS A 65 5.43 3.37 -6.55
C LYS A 65 6.18 2.06 -6.81
N GLU A 66 7.42 2.14 -7.29
CA GLU A 66 8.23 0.94 -7.55
C GLU A 66 8.61 0.25 -6.23
N ALA A 67 9.05 1.04 -5.24
CA ALA A 67 9.36 0.52 -3.90
C ALA A 67 8.14 -0.13 -3.23
N LEU A 68 6.93 0.41 -3.42
CA LEU A 68 5.70 -0.21 -2.93
C LEU A 68 5.48 -1.59 -3.56
N ARG A 69 5.69 -1.71 -4.88
CA ARG A 69 5.55 -3.00 -5.58
C ARG A 69 6.58 -4.02 -5.11
N GLU A 70 7.79 -3.59 -4.75
CA GLU A 70 8.82 -4.45 -4.18
C GLU A 70 8.51 -4.87 -2.73
N LEU A 71 7.81 -4.02 -1.98
CA LEU A 71 7.42 -4.28 -0.58
C LEU A 71 6.21 -5.20 -0.46
N LEU A 72 5.30 -5.16 -1.44
CA LEU A 72 4.12 -6.01 -1.50
C LEU A 72 4.45 -7.39 -2.06
N ASP A 73 3.86 -8.43 -1.47
CA ASP A 73 3.94 -9.78 -2.02
C ASP A 73 3.22 -9.87 -3.37
N ASN A 74 3.69 -10.77 -4.25
CA ASN A 74 3.20 -10.92 -5.62
C ASN A 74 1.66 -10.91 -5.79
N PRO A 75 0.87 -11.66 -4.98
CA PRO A 75 -0.60 -11.65 -5.10
C PRO A 75 -1.25 -10.33 -4.65
N TYR A 76 -0.55 -9.51 -3.86
CA TYR A 76 -1.03 -8.24 -3.35
C TYR A 76 -0.52 -7.04 -4.14
N VAL A 77 0.47 -7.20 -5.01
CA VAL A 77 0.99 -6.09 -5.83
C VAL A 77 -0.14 -5.45 -6.64
N ASN A 78 -0.98 -6.25 -7.30
CA ASN A 78 -2.04 -5.73 -8.16
C ASN A 78 -3.13 -5.01 -7.34
N VAL A 79 -3.57 -5.65 -6.25
CA VAL A 79 -4.57 -5.12 -5.32
C VAL A 79 -4.06 -3.85 -4.62
N GLY A 80 -2.83 -3.88 -4.11
CA GLY A 80 -2.19 -2.77 -3.39
C GLY A 80 -1.99 -1.56 -4.29
N MET A 81 -1.62 -1.78 -5.56
CA MET A 81 -1.58 -0.70 -6.55
C MET A 81 -2.98 -0.15 -6.85
N ALA A 82 -4.00 -1.00 -7.02
CA ALA A 82 -5.37 -0.57 -7.26
C ALA A 82 -5.95 0.26 -6.09
N ILE A 83 -5.67 -0.15 -4.84
CA ILE A 83 -6.03 0.59 -3.63
C ILE A 83 -5.45 2.00 -3.67
N VAL A 84 -4.16 2.09 -3.97
CA VAL A 84 -3.43 3.36 -4.05
C VAL A 84 -3.94 4.24 -5.18
N GLU A 85 -4.15 3.67 -6.35
CA GLU A 85 -4.68 4.40 -7.50
C GLU A 85 -6.08 4.97 -7.20
N GLY A 86 -6.93 4.20 -6.52
CA GLY A 86 -8.23 4.67 -6.03
C GLY A 86 -8.12 5.80 -4.99
N TRP A 87 -7.01 5.93 -4.27
CA TRP A 87 -6.78 7.06 -3.37
C TRP A 87 -6.25 8.30 -4.08
N GLN A 88 -5.42 8.12 -5.11
CA GLN A 88 -4.88 9.22 -5.91
C GLN A 88 -5.94 9.81 -6.84
N ASN A 89 -6.89 8.99 -7.29
CA ASN A 89 -7.94 9.39 -8.22
C ASN A 89 -9.33 8.97 -7.68
N PRO A 90 -9.87 9.73 -6.69
CA PRO A 90 -11.14 9.42 -6.04
C PRO A 90 -12.37 9.62 -6.93
#